data_AF-A0A8T4Z9I1-F1
#
_entry.id   AF-A0A8T4Z9I1-F1
#
_cell.length_a   1.000
_cell.length_b   1.000
_cell.length_c   1.000
_cell.angle_alpha   90.00
_cell.angle_beta   90.00
_cell.angle_gamma   90.00
#
_symmetry.space_group_name_H-M   'P 1'
#
loop_
_entity.id
_entity.type
_entity.pdbx_description
1 polymer ?
#
loop_
_entity_poly.entity_id
_entity_poly.type
_entity_poly.pdbx_seq_one_letter_code
_entity_poly.pdbx_strand_id
1 'polypeptide(L)'
;MNRTKLNAIVNILSLALFLISLVSGLVLWQILPSGDGLGFRGGPGSRGRIFMNITRNEWLDLHNYSSILFACSVALHCLLHWRWFKSVMKILGGES
;
A
#
# COMPACT_ATOMS: atom_id res chain seq x y z
N MET A 1 13.44 19.81 13.83
CA MET A 1 12.97 18.45 14.18
C MET A 1 14.14 17.48 14.03
N ASN A 2 14.45 16.64 15.03
CA ASN A 2 15.59 15.72 14.96
C ASN A 2 15.41 14.72 13.79
N ARG A 3 16.46 14.48 13.00
CA ARG A 3 16.45 13.56 11.84
C ARG A 3 15.91 12.18 12.22
N THR A 4 16.26 11.69 13.41
CA THR A 4 15.75 10.42 13.97
C THR A 4 14.24 10.42 14.18
N LYS A 5 13.66 11.54 14.67
CA LYS A 5 12.20 11.65 14.84
C LYS A 5 11.48 11.67 13.50
N LEU A 6 12.02 12.38 12.51
CA LEU A 6 11.45 12.43 11.16
C LEU A 6 11.45 11.04 10.51
N ASN A 7 12.57 10.32 10.58
CA ASN A 7 12.67 8.95 10.04
C ASN A 7 11.68 7.99 10.75
N ALA A 8 11.57 8.08 12.08
CA ALA A 8 10.61 7.28 12.83
C ALA A 8 9.15 7.56 12.41
N ILE A 9 8.78 8.83 12.24
CA ILE A 9 7.44 9.22 11.80
C ILE A 9 7.15 8.65 10.41
N VAL A 10 8.06 8.82 9.45
CA VAL A 10 7.87 8.31 8.08
C VAL A 10 7.73 6.78 8.08
N ASN A 11 8.52 6.07 8.89
CA ASN A 11 8.42 4.60 8.99
C ASN A 11 7.09 4.14 9.59
N ILE A 12 6.66 4.76 10.69
CA ILE A 12 5.38 4.44 11.33
C ILE A 12 4.22 4.76 10.40
N LEU A 13 4.27 5.91 9.71
CA LEU A 13 3.26 6.31 8.74
C LEU A 13 3.18 5.33 7.57
N SER A 14 4.33 4.96 6.98
CA SER A 14 4.39 3.97 5.91
C SER A 14 3.83 2.61 6.36
N LEU A 15 4.15 2.16 7.57
CA LEU A 15 3.62 0.91 8.13
C LEU A 15 2.10 0.98 8.31
N ALA A 16 1.57 2.09 8.84
CA ALA A 16 0.13 2.26 9.02
C ALA A 16 -0.61 2.26 7.68
N LEU A 17 -0.12 3.01 6.70
CA LEU A 17 -0.71 3.07 5.35
C LEU A 17 -0.65 1.71 4.65
N PHE A 18 0.45 0.98 4.82
CA PHE A 18 0.58 -0.39 4.32
C PHE A 18 -0.50 -1.30 4.89
N LEU A 19 -0.72 -1.28 6.21
CA LEU A 19 -1.71 -2.15 6.85
C LEU A 19 -3.13 -1.82 6.37
N ILE A 20 -3.47 -0.54 6.21
CA ILE A 20 -4.78 -0.12 5.68
C ILE A 20 -4.95 -0.61 4.23
N SER A 21 -3.95 -0.40 3.38
CA SER A 21 -3.96 -0.86 1.99
C SER A 21 -4.05 -2.39 1.90
N LEU A 22 -3.29 -3.12 2.72
CA LEU A 22 -3.29 -4.58 2.77
C LEU A 22 -4.66 -5.13 3.17
N VAL A 23 -5.25 -4.63 4.26
CA VAL A 23 -6.56 -5.10 4.75
C VAL A 23 -7.65 -4.78 3.75
N SER A 24 -7.71 -3.55 3.24
CA SER A 24 -8.71 -3.16 2.23
C SER A 24 -8.57 -3.97 0.94
N GLY A 25 -7.34 -4.25 0.50
CA GLY A 25 -7.05 -5.09 -0.67
C GLY A 25 -7.47 -6.54 -0.46
N LEU A 26 -7.20 -7.11 0.72
CA LEU A 26 -7.64 -8.46 1.09
C LEU A 26 -9.17 -8.55 1.17
N VAL A 27 -9.85 -7.54 1.71
CA VAL A 27 -11.32 -7.46 1.72
C VAL A 27 -11.87 -7.42 0.30
N LEU A 28 -11.32 -6.56 -0.57
CA LEU A 28 -11.73 -6.50 -1.98
C LEU A 28 -11.45 -7.79 -2.73
N TRP A 29 -10.36 -8.50 -2.40
CA TRP A 29 -9.97 -9.71 -3.09
C TRP A 29 -10.76 -10.95 -2.62
N GLN A 30 -10.94 -11.11 -1.31
CA GLN A 30 -11.59 -12.31 -0.73
C GLN A 30 -13.09 -12.15 -0.55
N ILE A 31 -13.55 -10.98 -0.12
CA ILE A 31 -14.93 -10.76 0.32
C ILE A 31 -15.76 -10.08 -0.77
N LEU A 32 -15.18 -9.11 -1.47
CA LEU A 32 -15.84 -8.29 -2.49
C LEU A 32 -15.18 -8.37 -3.89
N PRO A 33 -14.85 -9.57 -4.42
CA PRO A 33 -14.09 -9.70 -5.67
C PRO A 33 -14.83 -9.08 -6.85
N SER A 34 -14.18 -8.22 -7.63
CA SER A 34 -14.78 -7.60 -8.81
C SER A 34 -15.22 -8.65 -9.83
N GLY A 35 -16.51 -8.65 -10.16
CA GLY A 35 -17.03 -9.36 -11.32
C GLY A 35 -17.07 -8.39 -12.49
N ASP A 36 -15.93 -8.18 -13.14
CA ASP A 36 -15.78 -7.27 -14.27
C ASP A 36 -14.60 -7.70 -15.16
N GLY A 37 -14.60 -8.95 -15.61
CA GLY A 37 -13.93 -9.36 -16.85
C GLY A 37 -12.41 -9.22 -16.96
N LEU A 38 -11.67 -8.76 -15.95
CA LEU A 38 -10.20 -8.64 -15.96
C LEU A 38 -9.51 -9.45 -14.85
N GLY A 39 -10.28 -10.20 -14.05
CA GLY A 39 -9.77 -11.21 -13.11
C GLY A 39 -10.35 -12.59 -13.39
N PHE A 40 -9.63 -13.65 -13.00
CA PHE A 40 -9.95 -15.08 -13.25
C PHE A 40 -11.33 -15.60 -12.77
N ARG A 41 -12.19 -14.75 -12.21
CA ARG A 41 -13.59 -15.05 -11.84
C ARG A 41 -14.51 -13.92 -12.31
N GLY A 42 -14.81 -13.92 -13.61
CA GLY A 42 -15.81 -13.02 -14.20
C GLY A 42 -17.23 -13.42 -13.77
N GLY A 43 -17.94 -12.49 -13.14
CA GLY A 43 -19.38 -12.59 -12.83
C GLY A 43 -20.05 -11.23 -13.05
N PRO A 44 -21.40 -11.15 -13.07
CA PRO A 44 -22.11 -9.91 -13.40
C PRO A 44 -21.78 -8.76 -12.43
N GLY A 45 -21.64 -7.57 -13.00
CA GLY A 45 -21.24 -6.29 -12.39
C GLY A 45 -21.30 -6.17 -10.86
N SER A 46 -20.20 -5.71 -10.29
CA SER A 46 -19.95 -5.33 -8.89
C SER A 46 -20.87 -4.24 -8.28
N ARG A 47 -22.00 -3.91 -8.91
CA ARG A 47 -22.94 -2.87 -8.46
C ARG A 47 -23.80 -3.44 -7.32
N GLY A 48 -23.52 -2.99 -6.09
CA GLY A 48 -24.40 -3.22 -4.93
C GLY A 48 -23.89 -4.20 -3.86
N ARG A 49 -22.63 -4.66 -3.92
CA ARG A 49 -22.07 -5.47 -2.83
C ARG A 49 -21.63 -4.59 -1.66
N ILE A 50 -22.14 -4.90 -0.48
CA ILE A 50 -21.91 -4.17 0.78
C ILE A 50 -21.20 -5.11 1.74
N PHE A 51 -20.17 -4.61 2.42
CA PHE A 51 -19.48 -5.31 3.50
C PHE A 51 -19.25 -4.33 4.65
N MET A 52 -19.63 -4.73 5.87
CA MET A 52 -19.57 -3.87 7.07
C MET A 52 -20.32 -2.54 6.89
N ASN A 53 -21.48 -2.56 6.23
CA ASN A 53 -22.29 -1.36 5.93
C ASN A 53 -21.58 -0.33 5.03
N ILE A 54 -20.49 -0.74 4.36
CA ILE A 54 -19.73 0.07 3.42
C ILE A 54 -19.83 -0.60 2.05
N THR A 55 -20.06 0.20 1.01
CA THR A 55 -20.15 -0.30 -0.36
C THR A 55 -18.79 -0.74 -0.88
N ARG A 56 -18.78 -1.65 -1.85
CA ARG A 56 -17.53 -2.05 -2.52
C ARG A 56 -16.77 -0.86 -3.09
N ASN A 57 -17.46 0.15 -3.61
CA ASN A 57 -16.81 1.34 -4.17
C ASN A 57 -16.08 2.13 -3.08
N GLU A 58 -16.67 2.29 -1.90
CA GLU A 58 -15.99 2.94 -0.78
C GLU A 58 -14.79 2.13 -0.28
N TRP A 59 -14.89 0.79 -0.26
CA TRP A 59 -13.72 -0.07 0.00
C TRP A 59 -12.61 0.09 -1.05
N LEU A 60 -13.00 0.23 -2.32
CA LEU A 60 -12.07 0.47 -3.43
C LEU A 60 -11.40 1.84 -3.32
N ASP A 61 -12.17 2.87 -2.98
CA ASP A 61 -11.65 4.22 -2.75
C ASP A 61 -10.68 4.23 -1.57
N LEU A 62 -11.06 3.61 -0.45
CA LEU A 62 -10.18 3.44 0.72
C LEU A 62 -8.87 2.74 0.33
N HIS A 63 -8.95 1.66 -0.43
CA HIS A 63 -7.77 0.93 -0.90
C HIS A 63 -6.91 1.79 -1.83
N ASN A 64 -7.50 2.47 -2.81
CA ASN A 64 -6.77 3.27 -3.78
C ASN A 64 -6.08 4.47 -3.12
N TYR A 65 -6.80 5.25 -2.32
CA TYR A 65 -6.23 6.42 -1.64
C TYR A 65 -5.14 6.01 -0.64
N SER A 66 -5.37 4.98 0.17
CA SER A 66 -4.34 4.49 1.11
C SER A 66 -3.11 3.95 0.37
N SER A 67 -3.28 3.27 -0.77
CA SER A 67 -2.18 2.75 -1.58
C SER A 67 -1.38 3.86 -2.25
N ILE A 68 -2.02 4.93 -2.74
CA ILE A 68 -1.33 6.11 -3.28
C ILE A 68 -0.51 6.79 -2.18
N LEU A 69 -1.11 7.04 -1.02
CA LEU A 69 -0.43 7.62 0.13
C LEU A 69 0.74 6.74 0.60
N PHE A 70 0.54 5.42 0.60
CA PHE A 70 1.59 4.46 0.93
C PHE A 70 2.74 4.54 -0.07
N ALA A 71 2.47 4.55 -1.38
CA ALA A 71 3.48 4.67 -2.42
C ALA A 71 4.30 5.97 -2.30
N CYS A 72 3.64 7.10 -2.04
CA CYS A 72 4.32 8.37 -1.77
C CYS A 72 5.20 8.30 -0.51
N SER A 73 4.70 7.66 0.55
CA SER A 73 5.44 7.51 1.81
C SER A 73 6.65 6.59 1.67
N VAL A 74 6.54 5.52 0.88
CA VAL A 74 7.66 4.63 0.53
C VAL A 74 8.69 5.36 -0.32
N ALA A 75 8.27 6.17 -1.30
CA ALA A 75 9.20 6.99 -2.08
C ALA A 75 9.99 7.95 -1.16
N LEU A 76 9.32 8.61 -0.22
CA LEU A 76 9.97 9.47 0.76
C LEU A 76 10.91 8.68 1.68
N HIS A 77 10.50 7.50 2.15
CA HIS A 77 11.34 6.59 2.93
C HIS A 77 12.62 6.24 2.17
N CYS A 78 12.52 5.84 0.90
CA CYS A 78 13.67 5.52 0.05
C CYS A 78 14.62 6.72 -0.10
N LEU A 79 14.10 7.93 -0.30
CA LEU A 79 14.92 9.15 -0.39
C LEU A 79 15.65 9.45 0.93
N LEU A 80 14.98 9.30 2.08
CA LEU A 80 15.59 9.50 3.39
C LEU A 80 16.67 8.46 3.71
N HIS A 81 16.45 7.22 3.28
CA HIS A 81 17.35 6.09 3.49
C HIS A 81 18.33 5.86 2.31
N TRP A 82 18.40 6.77 1.34
CA TRP A 82 19.22 6.63 0.13
C TRP A 82 20.71 6.36 0.39
N ARG A 83 21.28 6.94 1.47
CA ARG A 83 22.67 6.66 1.87
C ARG A 83 22.89 5.20 2.25
N TRP A 84 21.94 4.61 2.98
CA TRP A 84 21.97 3.20 3.33
C TRP A 84 21.82 2.33 2.08
N PHE A 85 20.91 2.68 1.18
CA PHE A 85 20.69 1.94 -0.07
C PHE A 85 21.97 1.88 -0.91
N LYS A 86 22.68 3.01 -1.07
CA LYS A 86 23.98 3.05 -1.76
C LYS A 86 25.03 2.17 -1.08
N SER A 87 25.06 2.13 0.26
CA SER A 87 25.97 1.24 0.99
C SER A 87 25.65 -0.23 0.75
N VAL A 88 24.37 -0.60 0.75
CA VAL A 88 23.93 -1.99 0.48
C VAL A 88 24.27 -2.39 -0.95
N MET A 89 24.01 -1.50 -1.92
CA MET A 89 24.37 -1.74 -3.33
C MET A 89 25.88 -1.94 -3.51
N LYS A 90 26.72 -1.19 -2.76
CA LYS A 90 28.17 -1.38 -2.79
C LYS A 90 28.58 -2.76 -2.24
N ILE A 91 27.98 -3.20 -1.13
CA ILE A 91 28.23 -4.51 -0.53
C ILE A 91 27.82 -5.65 -1.49
N LEU A 92 26.63 -5.54 -2.09
CA LEU A 92 26.13 -6.53 -3.04
C LEU A 92 26.91 -6.54 -4.36
N GLY A 93 27.50 -5.40 -4.76
CA GLY A 93 28.32 -5.25 -5.95
C GLY A 93 29.73 -5.82 -5.85
N GLY A 94 30.14 -6.36 -4.69
CA GLY A 94 31.44 -7.02 -4.53
C GLY A 94 32.64 -6.07 -4.42
N GLU A 95 32.42 -4.77 -4.21
CA GLU A 95 33.50 -3.82 -3.91
C GLU A 95 33.79 -3.82 -2.39
N SER A 96 34.42 -4.90 -1.91
CA SER A 96 35.00 -4.98 -0.56
C SER A 96 36.38 -4.33 -0.52
#